data_AF-A0A930I0M6-F1
#
_entry.id   AF-A0A930I0M6-F1
#
_cell.length_a   1.000
_cell.length_b   1.000
_cell.length_c   1.000
_cell.angle_alpha   90.00
_cell.angle_beta   90.00
_cell.angle_gamma   90.00
#
_symmetry.space_group_name_H-M   'P 1'
#
loop_
_entity.id
_entity.type
_entity.pdbx_description
1 polymer ?
#
loop_
_entity_poly.entity_id
_entity_poly.type
_entity_poly.pdbx_seq_one_letter_code
_entity_poly.pdbx_strand_id
1 'polypeptide(L)'
;LFPYQSLKLSDGRRLVMPNREPRRFASLVDIYTQDGKNIHTEIEVNKPFTINGWKIYQLSYNEQMGKWSNLSVFELVTDPWMPVVYVGIFMLLFGAVGMFLTASRNKEVKL
;
A
#
# COMPACT_ATOMS: atom_id res chain seq x y z
N LEU A 1 -17.96 -17.16 -2.03
CA LEU A 1 -19.04 -17.30 -1.04
C LEU A 1 -18.40 -17.16 0.33
N PHE A 2 -18.80 -16.18 1.16
CA PHE A 2 -18.17 -15.97 2.47
C PHE A 2 -18.46 -17.16 3.41
N PRO A 3 -17.46 -17.72 4.10
CA PRO A 3 -17.71 -18.78 5.07
C PRO A 3 -18.57 -18.21 6.22
N TYR A 4 -19.75 -18.78 6.41
CA TYR A 4 -20.71 -18.35 7.42
C TYR A 4 -20.87 -19.43 8.48
N GLN A 5 -20.96 -19.02 9.75
CA GLN A 5 -21.41 -19.90 10.82
C GLN A 5 -22.92 -19.71 10.96
N SER A 6 -23.67 -20.83 10.94
CA SER A 6 -25.11 -20.81 11.18
C SER A 6 -25.43 -21.52 12.48
N LEU A 7 -26.15 -20.84 13.37
CA LEU A 7 -26.71 -21.41 14.59
C LEU A 7 -28.21 -21.62 14.38
N LYS A 8 -28.69 -22.86 14.57
CA LYS A 8 -30.10 -23.20 14.45
C LYS A 8 -30.79 -23.00 15.80
N LEU A 9 -31.83 -22.19 15.84
CA LEU A 9 -32.64 -21.94 17.04
C LEU A 9 -33.76 -22.99 17.13
N SER A 10 -34.30 -23.18 18.35
CA SER A 10 -35.35 -24.15 18.65
C SER A 10 -36.67 -23.89 17.91
N ASP A 11 -36.90 -22.65 17.47
CA ASP A 11 -38.09 -22.19 16.75
C ASP A 11 -37.98 -22.30 15.21
N GLY A 12 -36.94 -22.97 14.72
CA GLY A 12 -36.71 -23.14 13.28
C GLY A 12 -36.02 -21.95 12.60
N ARG A 13 -35.78 -20.84 13.32
CA ARG A 13 -34.97 -19.72 12.81
C ARG A 13 -33.49 -20.10 12.79
N ARG A 14 -32.73 -19.49 11.88
CA ARG A 14 -31.28 -19.66 11.79
C ARG A 14 -30.62 -18.30 11.93
N LEU A 15 -29.74 -18.18 12.91
CA LEU A 15 -28.86 -17.02 13.03
C LEU A 15 -27.63 -17.31 12.18
N VAL A 16 -27.36 -16.44 11.20
CA VAL A 16 -26.19 -16.54 10.33
C VAL A 16 -25.24 -15.42 10.70
N MET A 17 -24.01 -15.78 11.07
CA MET A 17 -22.94 -14.83 11.36
C MET A 17 -21.79 -15.02 10.37
N PRO A 18 -21.32 -13.95 9.72
CA PRO A 18 -20.09 -14.00 8.92
C PRO A 18 -18.89 -14.17 9.84
N ASN A 19 -17.83 -14.80 9.33
CA ASN A 19 -16.59 -14.90 10.09
C ASN A 19 -15.95 -13.51 10.28
N ARG A 20 -15.21 -13.32 11.37
CA ARG A 20 -14.59 -12.01 11.66
C ARG A 20 -13.41 -11.77 10.72
N GLU A 21 -13.45 -10.67 9.99
CA GLU A 21 -12.33 -10.25 9.15
C GLU A 21 -11.27 -9.47 9.96
N PRO A 22 -9.97 -9.67 9.68
CA PRO A 22 -8.92 -8.91 10.36
C PRO A 22 -8.91 -7.45 9.90
N ARG A 23 -8.82 -6.51 10.85
CA ARG A 23 -8.81 -5.06 10.55
C ARG A 23 -7.42 -4.49 10.26
N ARG A 24 -6.36 -5.14 10.73
CA ARG A 24 -4.97 -4.70 10.58
C ARG A 24 -4.09 -5.93 10.37
N PHE A 25 -3.22 -5.83 9.38
CA PHE A 25 -2.20 -6.81 9.07
C PHE A 25 -0.85 -6.14 9.27
N ALA A 26 -0.12 -6.61 10.27
CA ALA A 26 1.15 -6.05 10.65
C ALA A 26 2.10 -7.16 11.09
N SER A 27 3.38 -6.99 10.75
CA SER A 27 4.45 -7.89 11.16
C SER A 27 5.54 -7.09 11.87
N LEU A 28 5.91 -7.54 13.07
CA LEU A 28 7.11 -7.06 13.78
C LEU A 28 8.33 -7.69 13.14
N VAL A 29 9.26 -6.87 12.66
CA VAL A 29 10.43 -7.32 11.91
C VAL A 29 11.71 -6.66 12.42
N ASP A 30 12.79 -7.43 12.35
CA ASP A 30 14.14 -6.98 12.65
C ASP A 30 14.90 -6.89 11.33
N ILE A 31 15.17 -5.67 10.89
CA ILE A 31 15.84 -5.40 9.61
C ILE A 31 17.33 -5.22 9.87
N TYR A 32 18.13 -6.06 9.22
CA TYR A 32 19.59 -5.99 9.23
C TYR A 32 20.05 -5.39 7.91
N THR A 33 20.74 -4.25 7.96
CA THR A 33 21.34 -3.66 6.76
C THR A 33 22.82 -4.03 6.63
N GLN A 34 23.33 -4.00 5.40
CA GLN A 34 24.76 -4.19 5.12
C GLN A 34 25.64 -3.14 5.82
N ASP A 35 25.08 -1.97 6.13
CA ASP A 35 25.74 -0.91 6.91
C ASP A 35 25.84 -1.22 8.42
N GLY A 36 25.43 -2.42 8.84
CA GLY A 36 25.49 -2.85 10.24
C GLY A 36 24.40 -2.26 11.13
N LYS A 37 23.35 -1.65 10.57
CA LYS A 37 22.21 -1.17 11.35
C LYS A 37 21.23 -2.31 11.60
N ASN A 38 20.79 -2.41 12.85
CA ASN A 38 19.65 -3.22 13.24
C ASN A 38 18.47 -2.26 13.51
N ILE A 39 17.35 -2.49 12.83
CA ILE A 39 16.14 -1.68 13.01
C ILE A 39 14.98 -2.62 13.31
N HIS A 40 14.46 -2.50 14.53
CA HIS A 40 13.20 -3.09 14.94
C HIS A 40 12.05 -2.21 14.46
N THR A 41 11.18 -2.73 13.59
CA THR A 41 10.05 -1.97 13.04
C THR A 41 8.82 -2.84 12.83
N GLU A 42 7.66 -2.20 12.67
CA GLU A 42 6.40 -2.85 12.32
C GLU A 42 6.05 -2.50 10.86
N ILE A 43 5.94 -3.50 10.00
CA ILE A 43 5.50 -3.32 8.62
C ILE A 43 4.02 -3.66 8.54
N GLU A 44 3.22 -2.76 7.97
CA GLU A 44 1.79 -2.99 7.70
C GLU A 44 1.55 -3.12 6.19
N VAL A 45 0.52 -3.87 5.79
CA VAL A 45 0.18 -4.12 4.37
C VAL A 45 0.00 -2.83 3.54
N ASN A 46 -0.43 -1.74 4.15
CA ASN A 46 -0.61 -0.43 3.49
C ASN A 46 0.42 0.63 3.91
N LYS A 47 1.40 0.27 4.74
CA LYS A 47 2.47 1.17 5.18
C LYS A 47 3.82 0.48 4.98
N PRO A 48 4.35 0.49 3.73
CA PRO A 48 5.64 -0.11 3.46
C PRO A 48 6.75 0.65 4.19
N PHE A 49 7.75 -0.09 4.64
CA PHE A 49 8.93 0.50 5.27
C PHE A 49 9.98 0.81 4.21
N THR A 50 10.54 2.01 4.22
CA THR A 50 11.56 2.43 3.24
C THR A 50 12.92 2.57 3.91
N ILE A 51 13.94 1.90 3.38
CA ILE A 51 15.31 1.96 3.89
C ILE A 51 16.33 1.86 2.76
N ASN A 52 17.33 2.74 2.73
CA ASN A 52 18.41 2.72 1.74
C ASN A 52 17.93 2.58 0.28
N GLY A 53 16.82 3.22 -0.08
CA GLY A 53 16.22 3.14 -1.43
C GLY A 53 15.33 1.91 -1.68
N TRP A 54 15.25 0.97 -0.75
CA TRP A 54 14.36 -0.19 -0.80
C TRP A 54 13.03 0.14 -0.13
N LYS A 55 11.93 -0.27 -0.76
CA LYS A 55 10.60 -0.34 -0.14
C LYS A 55 10.29 -1.79 0.19
N ILE A 56 9.96 -2.04 1.45
CA ILE A 56 9.65 -3.36 1.97
C ILE A 56 8.14 -3.43 2.22
N TYR A 57 7.49 -4.31 1.47
CA TYR A 57 6.06 -4.58 1.56
C TYR A 57 5.83 -5.91 2.25
N GLN A 58 4.79 -5.99 3.06
CA GLN A 58 4.28 -7.27 3.53
C GLN A 58 3.35 -7.84 2.47
N LEU A 59 3.77 -8.92 1.82
CA LEU A 59 3.05 -9.53 0.71
C LEU A 59 2.02 -10.55 1.21
N SER A 60 2.43 -11.42 2.14
CA SER A 60 1.58 -12.53 2.59
C SER A 60 1.97 -13.03 3.99
N TYR A 61 1.12 -13.87 4.57
CA TYR A 61 1.33 -14.58 5.82
C TYR A 61 0.53 -15.89 5.78
N ASN A 62 0.73 -16.78 6.76
CA ASN A 62 -0.10 -17.97 6.85
C ASN A 62 -1.52 -17.63 7.33
N GLU A 63 -2.47 -17.55 6.41
CA GLU A 63 -3.87 -17.22 6.70
C GLU A 63 -4.57 -18.24 7.60
N GLN A 64 -4.18 -19.52 7.54
CA GLN A 64 -4.80 -20.57 8.37
C GLN A 64 -4.49 -20.37 9.85
N MET A 65 -3.29 -19.88 10.16
CA MET A 65 -2.85 -19.60 11.53
C MET A 65 -3.18 -18.16 11.96
N GLY A 66 -3.43 -17.25 11.03
CA GLY A 66 -3.81 -15.88 11.33
C GLY A 66 -2.78 -15.17 12.22
N LYS A 67 -3.22 -14.70 13.38
CA LYS A 67 -2.38 -13.99 14.37
C LYS A 67 -1.28 -14.85 15.00
N TRP A 68 -1.40 -16.17 14.93
CA TRP A 68 -0.38 -17.11 15.45
C TRP A 68 0.59 -17.57 14.36
N SER A 69 0.50 -17.00 13.15
CA SER A 69 1.45 -17.28 12.09
C SER A 69 2.86 -16.83 12.49
N ASN A 70 3.81 -17.76 12.46
CA ASN A 70 5.24 -17.44 12.58
C ASN A 70 5.89 -17.17 11.21
N LEU A 71 5.10 -17.22 10.12
CA LEU A 71 5.57 -17.00 8.76
C LEU A 71 4.96 -15.71 8.18
N SER A 72 5.82 -14.86 7.65
CA SER A 72 5.45 -13.66 6.89
C SER A 72 6.35 -13.55 5.66
N VAL A 73 5.75 -13.24 4.52
CA VAL A 73 6.42 -13.07 3.23
C VAL A 73 6.52 -11.58 2.95
N PHE A 74 7.74 -11.13 2.65
CA PHE A 74 8.03 -9.74 2.33
C PHE A 74 8.53 -9.59 0.90
N GLU A 75 8.15 -8.48 0.28
CA GLU A 75 8.59 -8.08 -1.05
C GLU A 75 9.45 -6.83 -0.93
N LEU A 76 10.66 -6.89 -1.48
CA LEU A 76 11.63 -5.80 -1.48
C LEU A 76 11.71 -5.21 -2.89
N VAL A 77 11.30 -3.97 -3.04
CA VAL A 77 11.24 -3.28 -4.33
C VAL A 77 12.17 -2.07 -4.31
N THR A 78 13.04 -1.98 -5.31
CA THR A 78 13.82 -0.78 -5.61
C THR A 78 13.42 -0.23 -6.96
N ASP A 79 13.10 1.06 -7.01
CA ASP A 79 12.86 1.77 -8.26
C ASP A 79 13.69 3.06 -8.31
N PRO A 80 14.86 3.01 -8.97
CA PRO A 80 15.72 4.18 -9.15
C PRO A 80 15.17 5.24 -10.13
N TRP A 81 14.19 4.89 -10.98
CA TRP A 81 13.69 5.76 -12.06
C TRP A 81 12.46 6.57 -11.68
N MET A 82 11.81 6.26 -10.55
CA MET A 82 10.70 7.06 -10.01
C MET A 82 10.96 8.57 -10.00
N PRO A 83 12.14 9.09 -9.59
CA PRO A 83 12.42 10.53 -9.65
C PRO A 83 12.35 11.09 -11.08
N VAL A 84 12.86 10.35 -12.08
CA VAL A 84 12.85 10.78 -13.49
C VAL A 84 11.43 10.84 -14.02
N VAL A 85 10.60 9.86 -13.67
CA VAL A 85 9.17 9.86 -14.04
C VAL A 85 8.46 11.09 -13.46
N TYR A 86 8.71 11.42 -12.19
CA TYR A 86 8.12 12.62 -11.57
C TYR A 86 8.56 13.90 -12.28
N VAL A 87 9.84 14.03 -12.65
CA VAL A 87 10.33 15.17 -13.44
C VAL A 87 9.55 15.31 -14.76
N GLY A 88 9.31 14.20 -15.46
CA GLY A 88 8.51 14.18 -16.69
C GLY A 88 7.06 14.64 -16.48
N ILE A 89 6.40 14.16 -15.43
CA ILE A 89 5.02 14.58 -15.08
C ILE A 89 4.96 16.08 -14.80
N PHE A 90 5.90 16.61 -14.03
CA PHE A 90 5.95 18.06 -13.76
C PHE A 90 6.24 18.86 -15.03
N MET A 91 7.12 18.39 -15.90
CA MET A 91 7.41 19.04 -17.18
C MET A 91 6.16 19.14 -18.07
N LEU A 92 5.36 18.06 -18.15
CA LEU A 92 4.08 18.08 -18.86
C LEU A 92 3.09 19.06 -18.24
N LEU A 93 3.02 19.12 -16.91
CA LEU A 93 2.14 20.02 -16.18
C LEU A 93 2.52 21.48 -16.41
N PHE A 94 3.82 21.81 -16.39
CA PHE A 94 4.32 23.14 -16.76
C PHE A 94 4.05 23.48 -18.23
N GLY A 95 4.21 22.52 -19.14
CA GLY A 95 3.87 22.69 -20.55
C GLY A 95 2.40 23.05 -20.74
N ALA A 96 1.49 22.31 -20.08
CA ALA A 96 0.06 22.58 -20.12
C ALA A 96 -0.28 23.97 -19.55
N VAL A 97 0.23 24.31 -18.37
CA VAL A 97 0.02 25.63 -17.75
C VAL A 97 0.57 26.75 -18.65
N GLY A 98 1.76 26.57 -19.22
CA GLY A 98 2.37 27.51 -20.16
C GLY A 98 1.53 27.74 -21.41
N MET A 99 0.93 26.67 -21.97
CA MET A 99 -0.01 26.78 -23.08
C MET A 99 -1.26 27.58 -22.71
N PHE A 100 -1.88 27.31 -21.55
CA PHE A 100 -3.05 28.07 -21.08
C PHE A 100 -2.76 29.56 -20.91
N LEU A 101 -1.63 29.91 -20.28
CA LEU A 101 -1.24 31.31 -20.06
C LEU A 101 -0.94 32.03 -21.39
N THR A 102 -0.24 31.37 -22.32
CA THR A 102 0.12 31.96 -23.62
C THR A 102 -1.10 32.09 -24.55
N ALA A 103 -2.00 31.11 -24.54
CA ALA A 103 -3.25 31.15 -25.29
C ALA A 103 -4.20 32.24 -24.80
N SER A 104 -4.20 32.54 -23.49
CA SER A 104 -4.94 33.67 -22.93
C SER A 104 -4.37 35.02 -23.40
N ARG A 105 -3.03 35.15 -23.43
CA ARG A 105 -2.34 36.40 -23.78
C ARG A 105 -2.52 36.80 -25.25
N ASN A 106 -2.66 35.82 -26.15
CA ASN A 106 -2.87 36.08 -27.58
C ASN A 106 -4.29 36.57 -27.94
N LYS A 107 -5.27 36.50 -27.02
CA LYS A 107 -6.61 37.07 -27.23
C LYS A 107 -6.67 38.57 -26.96
N GLU A 108 -5.81 39.10 -26.09
CA GLU A 108 -5.83 40.54 -25.75
C GLU A 108 -5.15 41.43 -26.80
N VAL A 109 -4.21 40.88 -27.58
CA VAL A 109 -3.44 41.66 -28.59
C VAL A 109 -4.23 41.93 -29.88
N LYS A 110 -5.47 41.41 -30.00
CA LYS A 110 -6.27 41.49 -31.23
C LYS A 110 -7.51 42.38 -31.16
N LEU A 111 -7.60 43.29 -30.17
CA LEU A 111 -8.65 44.31 -30.05
C LEU A 111 -8.18 45.68 -30.54
#